data_AF-A0A069AGS1-F1
#
_entry.id   AF-A0A069AGS1-F1
#
_cell.length_a   1.000
_cell.length_b   1.000
_cell.length_c   1.000
_cell.angle_alpha   90.00
_cell.angle_beta   90.00
_cell.angle_gamma   90.00
#
_symmetry.space_group_name_H-M   'P 1'
#
loop_
_entity.id
_entity.type
_entity.pdbx_description
1 polymer ?
#
loop_
_entity_poly.entity_id
_entity_poly.type
_entity_poly.pdbx_seq_one_letter_code
_entity_poly.pdbx_strand_id
1 'polypeptide(L)'
;MKKTKVHVVPHSHWDREWYFTTSRSKIYLMKDFQDILDILEEKEDFKYFTMDAQASLLDDYLKWRPQDEYRIRDLVQRRRLVIGPWYTQTDQLVISGESIIRNLYYGIDRCNEFGEPMRVGYVPDSFGQSAQMPQIYRGFGIDSSLFWRGVSDDMVDTTEFIWKGSDGSKVLAVQIPFGYY
;
A
#
# COMPACT_ATOMS: atom_id res chain seq x y z
N MET A 1 -6.62 27.81 22.33
CA MET A 1 -7.22 26.85 21.38
C MET A 1 -6.22 25.74 21.09
N LYS A 2 -6.63 24.48 21.17
CA LYS A 2 -5.77 23.34 20.80
C LYS A 2 -5.71 23.28 19.27
N LYS A 3 -4.51 23.31 18.67
CA LYS A 3 -4.34 23.16 17.22
C LYS A 3 -4.42 21.68 16.86
N THR A 4 -5.23 21.34 15.86
CA THR A 4 -5.30 19.99 15.29
C THR A 4 -4.34 19.90 14.10
N LYS A 5 -3.56 18.83 14.04
CA LYS A 5 -2.69 18.55 12.89
C LYS A 5 -3.46 17.64 11.93
N VAL A 6 -3.61 18.07 10.68
CA VAL A 6 -4.24 17.28 9.61
C VAL A 6 -3.15 16.72 8.72
N HIS A 7 -3.12 15.39 8.57
CA HIS A 7 -2.22 14.70 7.67
C HIS A 7 -2.96 14.40 6.37
N VAL A 8 -2.40 14.85 5.25
CA VAL A 8 -2.91 14.53 3.91
C VAL A 8 -1.95 13.55 3.26
N VAL A 9 -2.45 12.41 2.80
CA VAL A 9 -1.65 11.36 2.16
C VAL A 9 -2.18 11.18 0.74
N PRO A 10 -1.53 11.78 -0.27
CA PRO A 10 -1.92 11.56 -1.65
C PRO A 10 -1.67 10.11 -2.06
N HIS A 11 -2.68 9.47 -2.64
CA HIS A 11 -2.59 8.13 -3.23
C HIS A 11 -3.57 8.00 -4.39
N SER A 12 -3.48 6.89 -5.11
CA SER A 12 -4.58 6.34 -5.91
C SER A 12 -4.77 4.90 -5.50
N HIS A 13 -5.98 4.48 -5.19
CA HIS A 13 -6.29 3.06 -5.09
C HIS A 13 -6.42 2.48 -6.50
N TRP A 14 -5.68 1.41 -6.81
CA TRP A 14 -5.57 0.91 -8.17
C TRP A 14 -5.94 -0.57 -8.27
N ASP A 15 -7.22 -0.83 -8.59
CA ASP A 15 -7.63 -2.16 -9.02
C ASP A 15 -6.97 -2.49 -10.37
N ARG A 16 -6.03 -3.43 -10.33
CA ARG A 16 -5.32 -3.88 -11.53
C ARG A 16 -6.26 -4.36 -12.63
N GLU A 17 -7.38 -4.96 -12.24
CA GLU A 17 -8.51 -5.32 -13.09
C GLU A 17 -9.80 -5.40 -12.27
N TRP A 18 -10.90 -4.87 -12.81
CA TRP A 18 -12.20 -4.91 -12.16
C TRP A 18 -13.32 -4.73 -13.20
N TYR A 19 -13.97 -3.57 -13.26
CA TYR A 19 -15.02 -3.26 -14.25
C TYR A 19 -14.47 -2.88 -15.64
N PHE A 20 -13.15 -2.69 -15.75
CA PHE A 20 -12.45 -2.52 -17.01
C PHE A 20 -11.58 -3.73 -17.32
N THR A 21 -11.27 -3.92 -18.60
CA THR A 21 -10.27 -4.92 -19.02
C THR A 21 -8.89 -4.53 -18.49
N THR A 22 -8.07 -5.55 -18.22
CA THR A 22 -6.67 -5.39 -17.78
C THR A 22 -5.88 -4.45 -18.72
N SER A 23 -6.11 -4.54 -20.03
CA SER A 23 -5.46 -3.66 -21.01
C SER A 23 -5.85 -2.19 -20.85
N ARG A 24 -7.11 -1.90 -20.52
CA ARG A 24 -7.58 -0.53 -20.29
C ARG A 24 -7.01 0.02 -18.98
N SER A 25 -7.01 -0.77 -17.90
CA SER A 25 -6.35 -0.40 -16.64
C SER A 25 -4.88 -0.06 -16.87
N LYS A 26 -4.15 -0.86 -17.65
CA LYS A 26 -2.75 -0.58 -17.99
C LYS A 26 -2.54 0.75 -18.73
N ILE A 27 -3.40 1.09 -19.70
CA ILE A 27 -3.31 2.38 -20.41
C ILE A 27 -3.49 3.55 -19.44
N TYR A 28 -4.44 3.44 -18.51
CA TYR A 28 -4.65 4.47 -17.50
C TYR A 28 -3.47 4.56 -16.54
N LEU A 29 -2.91 3.42 -16.11
CA LEU A 29 -1.72 3.38 -15.26
C LEU A 29 -0.54 4.09 -15.95
N MET A 30 -0.36 3.90 -17.26
CA MET A 30 0.69 4.58 -18.01
C MET A 30 0.58 6.10 -17.93
N LYS A 31 -0.65 6.63 -18.02
CA LYS A 31 -0.89 8.08 -17.98
C LYS A 31 -0.77 8.61 -16.56
N ASP A 32 -1.49 8.00 -15.62
CA ASP A 32 -1.54 8.40 -14.21
C ASP A 32 -0.14 8.38 -13.57
N PHE A 33 0.59 7.27 -13.73
CA PHE A 33 1.90 7.15 -13.11
C PHE A 33 2.93 8.09 -13.75
N GLN A 34 2.84 8.35 -15.07
CA GLN A 34 3.69 9.36 -15.70
C GLN A 34 3.43 10.76 -15.10
N ASP A 35 2.16 11.15 -14.93
CA ASP A 35 1.80 12.44 -14.34
C ASP A 35 2.27 12.57 -12.88
N ILE A 36 2.22 11.47 -12.12
CA ILE A 36 2.75 11.41 -10.75
C ILE A 36 4.27 11.60 -10.74
N LEU A 37 5.01 10.93 -11.62
CA LEU A 37 6.46 11.10 -11.72
C LEU A 37 6.82 12.55 -12.07
N ASP A 38 6.15 13.13 -13.07
CA ASP A 38 6.37 14.52 -13.50
C ASP A 38 6.09 15.50 -12.32
N ILE A 39 4.97 15.35 -11.62
CA ILE A 39 4.64 16.17 -10.45
C ILE A 39 5.67 16.04 -9.33
N LEU A 40 6.10 14.80 -9.03
CA LEU A 40 7.08 14.54 -7.98
C LEU A 40 8.48 15.03 -8.36
N GLU A 41 8.79 15.23 -9.64
CA GLU A 41 10.07 15.81 -10.07
C GLU A 41 10.02 17.34 -10.08
N GLU A 42 8.94 17.92 -10.62
CA GLU A 42 8.84 19.36 -10.89
C GLU A 42 8.38 20.19 -9.68
N LYS A 43 7.56 19.62 -8.79
CA LYS A 43 6.92 20.38 -7.70
C LYS A 43 7.43 19.96 -6.33
N GLU A 44 8.41 20.70 -5.79
CA GLU A 44 9.02 20.39 -4.49
C GLU A 44 8.03 20.45 -3.31
N ASP A 45 6.96 21.24 -3.42
CA ASP A 45 5.90 21.35 -2.42
C ASP A 45 4.97 20.13 -2.38
N PHE A 46 4.87 19.37 -3.46
CA PHE A 46 4.19 18.08 -3.51
C PHE A 46 5.10 16.98 -2.93
N LYS A 47 5.00 16.78 -1.61
CA LYS A 47 6.03 16.05 -0.84
C LYS A 47 6.16 14.58 -1.20
N TYR A 48 5.04 13.87 -1.29
CA TYR A 48 5.05 12.43 -1.53
C TYR A 48 3.74 11.93 -2.14
N PHE A 49 3.79 10.76 -2.78
CA PHE A 49 2.65 10.01 -3.28
C PHE A 49 2.77 8.53 -2.88
N THR A 50 1.67 7.91 -2.46
CA THR A 50 1.62 6.48 -2.11
C THR A 50 1.03 5.67 -3.25
N MET A 51 1.80 4.74 -3.81
CA MET A 51 1.41 3.94 -4.97
C MET A 51 0.72 2.63 -4.57
N ASP A 52 -0.41 2.78 -3.87
CA ASP A 52 -1.35 1.72 -3.43
C ASP A 52 -0.74 0.47 -2.76
N ALA A 53 0.50 0.56 -2.30
CA ALA A 53 1.25 -0.55 -1.74
C ALA A 53 1.52 -1.74 -2.68
N GLN A 54 1.38 -1.58 -4.00
CA GLN A 54 1.46 -2.67 -4.98
C GLN A 54 2.71 -2.57 -5.86
N ALA A 55 3.67 -3.48 -5.70
CA ALA A 55 4.86 -3.52 -6.56
C ALA A 55 4.54 -3.92 -8.01
N SER A 56 3.45 -4.67 -8.26
CA SER A 56 3.07 -5.12 -9.61
C SER A 56 2.77 -3.98 -10.58
N LEU A 57 2.39 -2.81 -10.06
CA LEU A 57 2.15 -1.62 -10.89
C LEU A 57 3.47 -1.06 -11.46
N LEU A 58 4.58 -1.19 -10.72
CA LEU A 58 5.92 -0.85 -11.22
C LEU A 58 6.27 -1.72 -12.41
N ASP A 59 6.00 -3.02 -12.33
CA ASP A 59 6.31 -3.97 -13.41
C ASP A 59 5.43 -3.77 -14.64
N ASP A 60 4.14 -3.54 -14.45
CA ASP A 60 3.23 -3.25 -15.55
C ASP A 60 3.62 -1.94 -16.28
N TYR A 61 4.09 -0.92 -15.55
CA TYR A 61 4.56 0.34 -16.12
C TYR A 61 5.93 0.20 -16.82
N LEU A 62 6.93 -0.33 -16.12
CA LEU A 62 8.30 -0.45 -16.61
C LEU A 62 8.43 -1.41 -17.79
N LYS A 63 7.50 -2.35 -17.94
CA LYS A 63 7.41 -3.18 -19.14
C LYS A 63 7.31 -2.36 -20.42
N TRP A 64 6.65 -1.19 -20.38
CA TRP A 64 6.47 -0.30 -21.53
C TRP A 64 7.30 0.98 -21.45
N ARG A 65 7.81 1.32 -20.27
CA ARG A 65 8.60 2.52 -20.00
C ARG A 65 9.90 2.19 -19.23
N PRO A 66 10.76 1.29 -19.74
CA PRO A 66 11.97 0.87 -19.02
C PRO A 66 12.93 2.03 -18.73
N GLN A 67 12.93 3.07 -19.57
CA GLN A 67 13.77 4.26 -19.36
C GLN A 67 13.41 5.07 -18.10
N ASP A 68 12.20 4.92 -17.58
CA ASP A 68 11.72 5.65 -16.39
C ASP A 68 12.16 4.96 -15.07
N GLU A 69 12.85 3.81 -15.13
CA GLU A 69 13.34 3.09 -13.93
C GLU A 69 14.23 3.98 -13.05
N TYR A 70 15.11 4.79 -13.66
CA TYR A 70 15.96 5.72 -12.92
C TYR A 70 15.15 6.76 -12.15
N ARG A 71 14.08 7.28 -12.77
CA ARG A 71 13.19 8.28 -12.15
C ARG A 71 12.48 7.70 -10.94
N ILE A 72 11.91 6.50 -11.08
CA ILE A 72 11.25 5.77 -9.99
C ILE A 72 12.24 5.55 -8.85
N ARG A 73 13.45 5.05 -9.15
CA ARG A 73 14.50 4.78 -8.16
C ARG A 73 14.90 6.04 -7.39
N ASP A 74 15.15 7.16 -8.08
CA ASP A 74 15.48 8.45 -7.44
C ASP A 74 14.36 8.90 -6.50
N LEU A 75 13.11 8.89 -6.98
CA LEU A 75 11.96 9.34 -6.19
C LEU A 75 11.69 8.46 -4.98
N VAL A 76 11.87 7.13 -5.09
CA VAL A 76 11.74 6.21 -3.96
C VAL A 76 12.84 6.45 -2.92
N GLN A 77 14.10 6.59 -3.36
CA GLN A 77 15.23 6.86 -2.45
C GLN A 77 15.11 8.21 -1.74
N ARG A 78 14.54 9.21 -2.41
CA ARG A 78 14.20 10.52 -1.83
C ARG A 78 12.91 10.49 -0.99
N ARG A 79 12.27 9.32 -0.84
CA ARG A 79 11.02 9.11 -0.11
C ARG A 79 9.85 9.99 -0.60
N ARG A 80 9.88 10.33 -1.89
CA ARG A 80 8.81 11.07 -2.59
C ARG A 80 7.81 10.13 -3.25
N LEU A 81 8.25 8.97 -3.71
CA LEU A 81 7.36 7.89 -4.15
C LEU A 81 7.38 6.78 -3.10
N VAL A 82 6.24 6.52 -2.47
CA VAL A 82 6.09 5.48 -1.44
C VAL A 82 5.51 4.22 -2.08
N ILE A 83 6.24 3.10 -1.94
CA ILE A 83 5.94 1.81 -2.59
C ILE A 83 5.86 0.66 -1.57
N GLY A 84 5.26 -0.45 -1.98
CA GLY A 84 5.20 -1.70 -1.21
C GLY A 84 4.28 -1.62 0.02
N PRO A 85 4.21 -2.67 0.87
CA PRO A 85 5.10 -3.83 0.86
C PRO A 85 4.59 -4.99 0.01
N TRP A 86 3.38 -4.93 -0.54
CA TRP A 86 2.80 -6.05 -1.26
C TRP A 86 3.27 -6.10 -2.71
N TYR A 87 3.25 -7.29 -3.31
CA TYR A 87 3.37 -7.40 -4.75
C TYR A 87 2.04 -7.00 -5.42
N THR A 88 0.91 -7.52 -4.95
CA THR A 88 -0.45 -7.09 -5.33
C THR A 88 -1.29 -6.79 -4.10
N GLN A 89 -2.35 -5.99 -4.22
CA GLN A 89 -3.39 -5.95 -3.18
C GLN A 89 -3.94 -7.36 -2.94
N THR A 90 -4.19 -7.68 -1.67
CA THR A 90 -4.52 -9.04 -1.25
C THR A 90 -5.84 -9.11 -0.51
N ASP A 91 -6.67 -10.06 -0.90
CA ASP A 91 -7.71 -10.60 -0.04
C ASP A 91 -7.05 -11.50 1.01
N GLN A 92 -7.46 -11.38 2.27
CA GLN A 92 -6.82 -12.09 3.38
C GLN A 92 -7.61 -13.31 3.86
N LEU A 93 -8.77 -13.59 3.26
CA LEU A 93 -9.68 -14.67 3.68
C LEU A 93 -9.84 -15.77 2.62
N VAL A 94 -9.60 -15.47 1.33
CA VAL A 94 -9.89 -16.42 0.22
C VAL A 94 -8.67 -17.12 -0.37
N ILE A 95 -7.45 -16.72 0.00
CA ILE A 95 -6.22 -17.31 -0.50
C ILE A 95 -5.47 -18.07 0.60
N SER A 96 -4.53 -18.93 0.20
CA SER A 96 -3.72 -19.68 1.16
C SER A 96 -2.81 -18.76 1.98
N GLY A 97 -2.53 -19.12 3.23
CA GLY A 97 -1.60 -18.37 4.08
C GLY A 97 -0.20 -18.25 3.44
N GLU A 98 0.26 -19.29 2.74
CA GLU A 98 1.52 -19.25 1.99
C GLU A 98 1.46 -18.21 0.86
N SER A 99 0.33 -18.07 0.17
CA SER A 99 0.16 -17.04 -0.88
C SER A 99 0.29 -15.62 -0.31
N ILE A 100 -0.25 -15.36 0.90
CA ILE A 100 -0.11 -14.06 1.59
C ILE A 100 1.38 -13.80 1.91
N ILE A 101 2.07 -14.79 2.47
CA ILE A 101 3.49 -14.72 2.81
C ILE A 101 4.32 -14.44 1.55
N ARG A 102 4.07 -15.16 0.45
CA ARG A 102 4.77 -14.97 -0.83
C ARG A 102 4.49 -13.60 -1.43
N ASN A 103 3.27 -13.10 -1.31
CA ASN A 103 2.92 -11.77 -1.80
C ASN A 103 3.71 -10.66 -1.07
N LEU A 104 3.85 -10.74 0.26
CA LEU A 104 4.74 -9.84 1.01
C LEU A 104 6.20 -10.02 0.63
N TYR A 105 6.66 -11.27 0.56
CA TYR A 105 8.05 -11.58 0.23
C TYR A 105 8.45 -10.99 -1.13
N TYR A 106 7.70 -11.29 -2.19
CA TYR A 106 7.99 -10.78 -3.53
C TYR A 106 7.78 -9.27 -3.63
N GLY A 107 6.78 -8.72 -2.92
CA GLY A 107 6.55 -7.27 -2.91
C GLY A 107 7.70 -6.50 -2.28
N ILE A 108 8.17 -6.95 -1.10
CA ILE A 108 9.31 -6.34 -0.40
C ILE A 108 10.58 -6.49 -1.23
N ASP A 109 10.86 -7.68 -1.75
CA ASP A 109 12.04 -7.96 -2.58
C ASP A 109 12.05 -7.05 -3.82
N ARG A 110 10.92 -6.97 -4.53
CA ARG A 110 10.79 -6.11 -5.71
C ARG A 110 10.94 -4.63 -5.39
N CYS A 111 10.38 -4.17 -4.28
CA CYS A 111 10.52 -2.77 -3.86
C CYS A 111 11.97 -2.43 -3.49
N ASN A 112 12.69 -3.33 -2.81
CA ASN A 112 14.09 -3.13 -2.42
C ASN A 112 15.02 -2.89 -3.62
N GLU A 113 14.65 -3.36 -4.81
CA GLU A 113 15.38 -3.01 -6.03
C GLU A 113 15.37 -1.50 -6.32
N PHE A 114 14.35 -0.75 -5.87
CA PHE A 114 14.27 0.71 -6.04
C PHE A 114 14.70 1.47 -4.79
N GLY A 115 14.32 0.98 -3.61
CA GLY A 115 14.66 1.55 -2.31
C GLY A 115 13.82 0.94 -1.18
N GLU A 116 13.83 1.56 -0.01
CA GLU A 116 13.13 1.01 1.16
C GLU A 116 11.60 1.04 0.98
N PRO A 117 10.88 -0.11 1.00
CA PRO A 117 9.43 -0.12 0.96
C PRO A 117 8.82 0.40 2.27
N MET A 118 7.58 0.88 2.21
CA MET A 118 6.86 1.18 3.44
C MET A 118 6.60 -0.09 4.25
N ARG A 119 6.71 0.03 5.58
CA ARG A 119 6.50 -1.07 6.54
C ARG A 119 5.12 -0.99 7.17
N VAL A 120 4.09 -0.87 6.32
CA VAL A 120 2.68 -0.83 6.72
C VAL A 120 1.92 -1.94 5.99
N GLY A 121 1.19 -2.77 6.73
CA GLY A 121 0.23 -3.71 6.18
C GLY A 121 -0.97 -2.95 5.58
N TYR A 122 -0.79 -2.39 4.39
CA TYR A 122 -1.74 -1.49 3.73
C TYR A 122 -2.68 -2.29 2.83
N VAL A 123 -3.92 -2.44 3.28
CA VAL A 123 -4.97 -3.20 2.58
C VAL A 123 -6.30 -2.44 2.70
N PRO A 124 -6.43 -1.29 2.02
CA PRO A 124 -7.53 -0.36 2.23
C PRO A 124 -8.89 -0.98 1.89
N ASP A 125 -8.97 -1.89 0.92
CA ASP A 125 -10.23 -2.48 0.44
C ASP A 125 -10.32 -4.01 0.57
N SER A 126 -9.55 -4.64 1.46
CA SER A 126 -9.67 -6.08 1.67
C SER A 126 -11.01 -6.45 2.32
N PHE A 127 -11.67 -7.51 1.83
CA PHE A 127 -13.00 -7.94 2.29
C PHE A 127 -12.94 -8.79 3.56
N GLY A 128 -12.31 -8.21 4.59
CA GLY A 128 -12.07 -8.84 5.88
C GLY A 128 -10.61 -9.23 6.06
N GLN A 129 -10.22 -9.36 7.32
CA GLN A 129 -8.84 -9.57 7.70
C GLN A 129 -8.67 -10.90 8.43
N SER A 130 -7.67 -11.68 8.04
CA SER A 130 -7.35 -12.92 8.75
C SER A 130 -6.83 -12.63 10.16
N ALA A 131 -7.32 -13.37 11.15
CA ALA A 131 -6.89 -13.23 12.55
C ALA A 131 -5.39 -13.47 12.78
N GLN A 132 -4.68 -14.10 11.83
CA GLN A 132 -3.23 -14.35 11.91
C GLN A 132 -2.37 -13.24 11.31
N MET A 133 -2.95 -12.21 10.69
CA MET A 133 -2.16 -11.16 10.06
C MET A 133 -1.20 -10.43 11.02
N PRO A 134 -1.51 -10.17 12.31
CA PRO A 134 -0.53 -9.62 13.24
C PRO A 134 0.74 -10.46 13.33
N GLN A 135 0.62 -11.80 13.33
CA GLN A 135 1.77 -12.70 13.33
C GLN A 135 2.56 -12.59 12.02
N ILE A 136 1.86 -12.63 10.88
CA ILE A 136 2.47 -12.54 9.56
C ILE A 136 3.23 -11.21 9.42
N TYR A 137 2.59 -10.09 9.71
CA TYR A 137 3.21 -8.77 9.64
C TYR A 137 4.48 -8.67 10.49
N ARG A 138 4.41 -9.14 11.74
CA ARG A 138 5.59 -9.16 12.63
C ARG A 138 6.72 -10.02 12.08
N GLY A 139 6.41 -11.14 11.42
CA GLY A 139 7.38 -11.96 10.70
C GLY A 139 8.14 -11.24 9.60
N PHE A 140 7.54 -10.21 8.99
CA PHE A 140 8.16 -9.34 7.98
C PHE A 140 8.67 -8.00 8.54
N GLY A 141 8.72 -7.86 9.87
CA GLY A 141 9.13 -6.62 10.54
C GLY A 141 8.14 -5.46 10.37
N ILE A 142 6.90 -5.75 9.99
CA ILE A 142 5.80 -4.78 9.88
C ILE A 142 5.08 -4.74 11.22
N ASP A 143 4.96 -3.55 11.81
CA ASP A 143 4.37 -3.34 13.14
C ASP A 143 3.07 -2.53 13.10
N SER A 144 2.66 -2.09 11.91
CA SER A 144 1.45 -1.29 11.68
C SER A 144 0.68 -1.78 10.45
N SER A 145 -0.64 -1.57 10.46
CA SER A 145 -1.55 -1.95 9.38
C SER A 145 -2.67 -0.92 9.24
N LEU A 146 -3.18 -0.77 8.02
CA LEU A 146 -4.29 0.11 7.69
C LEU A 146 -5.31 -0.64 6.83
N PHE A 147 -6.59 -0.54 7.22
CA PHE A 147 -7.71 -1.12 6.49
C PHE A 147 -9.00 -0.34 6.72
N TRP A 148 -9.98 -0.49 5.84
CA TRP A 148 -11.30 0.13 6.02
C TRP A 148 -12.32 -0.81 6.66
N ARG A 149 -12.44 -2.02 6.12
CA ARG A 149 -13.57 -2.92 6.40
C ARG A 149 -13.29 -3.81 7.60
N GLY A 150 -14.36 -4.24 8.29
CA GLY A 150 -14.29 -5.29 9.33
C GLY A 150 -14.36 -4.79 10.78
N VAL A 151 -14.25 -3.48 11.01
CA VAL A 151 -14.42 -2.84 12.33
C VAL A 151 -15.44 -1.72 12.21
N SER A 152 -16.38 -1.67 13.15
CA SER A 152 -17.42 -0.64 13.25
C SER A 152 -17.23 0.24 14.49
N ASP A 153 -17.90 1.40 14.49
CA ASP A 153 -17.76 2.44 15.51
C ASP A 153 -18.16 1.99 16.93
N ASP A 154 -18.90 0.89 17.07
CA ASP A 154 -19.28 0.28 18.35
C ASP A 154 -18.27 -0.76 18.86
N MET A 155 -17.26 -1.13 18.05
CA MET A 155 -16.22 -2.09 18.44
C MET A 155 -14.99 -1.43 19.05
N VAL A 156 -14.70 -0.17 18.70
CA VAL A 156 -13.49 0.56 19.12
C VAL A 156 -13.80 2.02 19.44
N ASP A 157 -13.16 2.56 20.48
CA ASP A 157 -13.34 3.95 20.91
C ASP A 157 -12.61 4.96 20.00
N THR A 158 -11.59 4.49 19.26
CA THR A 158 -10.72 5.29 18.39
C THR A 158 -10.41 4.53 17.10
N THR A 159 -10.04 5.27 16.06
CA THR A 159 -9.61 4.72 14.76
C THR A 159 -8.34 3.88 14.87
N GLU A 160 -7.49 4.18 15.85
CA GLU A 160 -6.26 3.44 16.14
C GLU A 160 -6.46 2.48 17.30
N PHE A 161 -6.04 1.23 17.14
CA PHE A 161 -6.11 0.22 18.19
C PHE A 161 -5.01 -0.84 18.02
N ILE A 162 -4.76 -1.60 19.08
CA ILE A 162 -3.80 -2.71 19.03
C ILE A 162 -4.52 -3.97 18.58
N TRP A 163 -4.20 -4.42 17.37
CA TRP A 163 -4.68 -5.69 16.86
C TRP A 163 -3.78 -6.84 17.31
N LYS A 164 -4.34 -7.74 18.12
CA LYS A 164 -3.63 -8.90 18.67
C LYS A 164 -4.05 -10.18 17.95
N GLY A 165 -3.07 -10.91 17.40
CA GLY A 165 -3.26 -12.23 16.82
C GLY A 165 -3.44 -13.32 17.88
N SER A 166 -3.90 -14.49 17.45
CA SER A 166 -4.13 -15.64 18.34
C SER A 166 -2.87 -16.14 19.05
N ASP A 167 -1.70 -15.95 18.44
CA ASP A 167 -0.38 -16.29 18.98
C ASP A 167 0.15 -15.24 19.98
N GLY A 168 -0.57 -14.12 20.14
CA GLY A 168 -0.16 -13.00 20.99
C GLY A 168 0.64 -11.91 20.29
N SER A 169 0.98 -12.08 19.01
CA SER A 169 1.59 -11.03 18.19
C SER A 169 0.68 -9.80 18.14
N LYS A 170 1.27 -8.60 18.08
CA LYS A 170 0.54 -7.33 18.12
C LYS A 170 1.04 -6.39 17.04
N VAL A 171 0.12 -5.68 16.40
CA VAL A 171 0.40 -4.57 15.49
C VAL A 171 -0.51 -3.39 15.80
N LEU A 172 -0.07 -2.18 15.51
CA LEU A 172 -0.92 -1.00 15.50
C LEU A 172 -1.81 -1.05 14.25
N ALA A 173 -3.12 -1.17 14.44
CA ALA A 173 -4.09 -1.08 13.36
C ALA A 173 -4.67 0.34 13.33
N VAL A 174 -4.85 0.87 12.12
CA VAL A 174 -5.60 2.09 11.84
C VAL A 174 -6.77 1.71 10.95
N GLN A 175 -7.98 1.84 11.48
CA GLN A 175 -9.19 1.77 10.69
C GLN A 175 -9.47 3.14 10.07
N ILE A 176 -9.76 3.17 8.76
CA ILE A 176 -10.16 4.38 8.03
C ILE A 176 -11.69 4.41 7.85
N PRO A 177 -12.47 4.88 8.84
CA PRO A 177 -13.93 4.74 8.86
C PRO A 177 -14.62 5.52 7.72
N PHE A 178 -13.98 6.58 7.24
CA PHE A 178 -14.50 7.43 6.18
C PHE A 178 -14.06 6.97 4.78
N GLY A 179 -13.38 5.84 4.63
CA GLY A 179 -12.87 5.35 3.34
C GLY A 179 -11.50 5.92 2.96
N TYR A 180 -11.07 5.62 1.74
CA TYR A 180 -9.74 5.94 1.18
C TYR A 180 -9.82 6.78 -0.11
N TYR A 181 -10.81 7.67 -0.24
CA TYR A 181 -10.93 8.54 -1.41
C TYR A 181 -10.09 9.83 -1.30
#